data_AF-A0A356MLG7-F1
#
_entry.id   AF-A0A356MLG7-F1
#
_cell.length_a   1.000
_cell.length_b   1.000
_cell.length_c   1.000
_cell.angle_alpha   90.00
_cell.angle_beta   90.00
_cell.angle_gamma   90.00
#
_symmetry.space_group_name_H-M   'P 1'
#
loop_
_entity.id
_entity.type
_entity.pdbx_description
1 polymer ?
#
loop_
_entity_poly.entity_id
_entity_poly.type
_entity_poly.pdbx_seq_one_letter_code
_entity_poly.pdbx_strand_id
1 'polypeptide(L)'
;MSESNITRKLNPKEKLTIQLAKSYYGGKSPIQLIYIPKADKEFIIAFKSDPNLDRTCEISILDGPEHIGNPASFIRYEIRDYGMHIGYFKTQYEYQGLGIGKFIYQLAQAHADKLGLKFSNGLICPIGDIKGITSSEPGNLQREYKFLTLMYHALGNNIVEKKDIPRD
;
A
#
# COMPACT_ATOMS: atom_id res chain seq x y z
N MET A 1 -16.01 13.53 26.94
CA MET A 1 -16.88 12.64 26.14
C MET A 1 -16.28 11.25 26.22
N SER A 2 -16.98 10.29 26.83
CA SER A 2 -16.46 8.93 27.03
C SER A 2 -16.63 8.14 25.73
N GLU A 3 -15.53 7.79 25.08
CA GLU A 3 -15.55 6.87 23.95
C GLU A 3 -15.98 5.50 24.46
N SER A 4 -17.19 5.09 24.06
CA SER A 4 -17.63 3.72 24.23
C SER A 4 -16.71 2.81 23.42
N ASN A 5 -15.82 2.09 24.10
CA ASN A 5 -15.12 0.94 23.55
C ASN A 5 -16.15 -0.16 23.26
N ILE A 6 -16.85 -0.04 22.14
CA ILE A 6 -17.67 -1.11 21.59
C ILE A 6 -16.68 -2.15 21.04
N THR A 7 -16.42 -3.19 21.83
CA THR A 7 -15.60 -4.32 21.39
C THR A 7 -16.39 -5.08 20.32
N ARG A 8 -16.25 -4.67 19.06
CA ARG A 8 -16.81 -5.39 17.90
C ARG A 8 -16.32 -6.83 17.94
N LYS A 9 -17.26 -7.78 17.83
CA LYS A 9 -16.91 -9.21 17.70
C LYS A 9 -16.40 -9.47 16.29
N LEU A 10 -15.19 -10.02 16.22
CA LEU A 10 -14.62 -10.50 14.96
C LEU A 10 -15.44 -11.66 14.39
N ASN A 11 -15.66 -11.66 13.08
CA ASN A 11 -16.28 -12.76 12.38
C ASN A 11 -15.30 -13.96 12.25
N PRO A 12 -15.78 -15.17 11.91
CA PRO A 12 -14.92 -16.35 11.80
C PRO A 12 -13.77 -16.20 10.80
N LYS A 13 -14.01 -15.52 9.65
CA LYS A 13 -12.98 -15.29 8.63
C LYS A 13 -11.86 -14.41 9.18
N GLU A 14 -12.21 -13.29 9.82
CA GLU A 14 -11.26 -12.35 10.43
C GLU A 14 -10.43 -13.03 11.53
N LYS A 15 -11.06 -13.83 12.39
CA LYS A 15 -10.37 -14.60 13.44
C LYS A 15 -9.33 -15.55 12.85
N LEU A 16 -9.73 -16.31 11.82
CA LEU A 16 -8.84 -17.23 11.13
C LEU A 16 -7.69 -16.48 10.45
N THR A 17 -7.96 -15.38 9.75
CA THR A 17 -6.92 -14.56 9.11
C THR A 17 -5.92 -14.03 10.13
N ILE A 18 -6.37 -13.50 11.28
CA ILE A 18 -5.47 -13.01 12.33
C ILE A 18 -4.62 -14.16 12.89
N GLN A 19 -5.22 -15.33 13.13
CA GLN A 19 -4.49 -16.50 13.62
C GLN A 19 -3.40 -16.95 12.63
N LEU A 20 -3.74 -17.05 11.34
CA LEU A 20 -2.78 -17.44 10.31
C LEU A 20 -1.70 -16.37 10.09
N ALA A 21 -2.07 -15.08 10.12
CA ALA A 21 -1.13 -13.98 10.04
C ALA A 21 -0.11 -14.02 11.18
N LYS A 22 -0.54 -14.28 12.42
CA LYS A 22 0.39 -14.43 13.56
C LYS A 22 1.39 -15.57 13.35
N SER A 23 0.96 -16.67 12.75
CA SER A 23 1.85 -17.78 12.42
C SER A 23 2.84 -17.40 11.31
N TYR A 24 2.35 -16.82 10.21
CA TYR A 24 3.13 -16.49 9.03
C TYR A 24 4.12 -15.34 9.24
N TYR A 25 3.67 -14.24 9.85
CA TYR A 25 4.48 -13.05 10.09
C TYR A 25 5.32 -13.15 11.38
N GLY A 26 5.22 -14.25 12.12
CA GLY A 26 5.84 -14.45 13.42
C GLY A 26 5.02 -13.82 14.54
N GLY A 27 4.75 -14.57 15.62
CA GLY A 27 3.72 -14.22 16.61
C GLY A 27 3.88 -12.90 17.38
N LYS A 28 4.99 -12.18 17.20
CA LYS A 28 5.24 -10.84 17.78
C LYS A 28 4.88 -9.68 16.82
N SER A 29 4.58 -9.99 15.57
CA SER A 29 4.23 -9.00 14.55
C SER A 29 2.92 -8.30 14.88
N PRO A 30 2.86 -6.95 14.88
CA PRO A 30 1.63 -6.20 15.04
C PRO A 30 0.62 -6.58 13.96
N ILE A 31 -0.58 -6.99 14.36
CA ILE A 31 -1.68 -7.37 13.48
C ILE A 31 -2.96 -6.73 14.00
N GLN A 32 -3.64 -5.95 13.16
CA GLN A 32 -4.79 -5.13 13.56
C GLN A 32 -5.89 -5.18 12.49
N LEU A 33 -7.16 -5.13 12.91
CA LEU A 33 -8.28 -4.86 11.99
C LEU A 33 -8.42 -3.34 11.81
N ILE A 34 -8.48 -2.89 10.56
CA ILE A 34 -8.62 -1.48 10.19
C ILE A 34 -9.75 -1.31 9.19
N TYR A 35 -10.48 -0.18 9.27
CA TYR A 35 -11.45 0.21 8.24
C TYR A 35 -10.80 1.21 7.29
N ILE A 36 -10.90 0.97 5.98
CA ILE A 36 -10.40 1.89 4.94
C ILE A 36 -11.61 2.53 4.24
N PRO A 37 -11.89 3.82 4.46
CA PRO A 37 -13.12 4.46 3.98
C PRO A 37 -13.32 4.41 2.47
N LYS A 38 -12.25 4.57 1.67
CA LYS A 38 -12.35 4.55 0.21
C LYS A 38 -12.73 3.16 -0.35
N ALA A 39 -12.36 2.11 0.37
CA ALA A 39 -12.72 0.74 0.03
C ALA A 39 -14.08 0.34 0.62
N ASP A 40 -14.63 1.17 1.52
CA ASP A 40 -15.79 0.88 2.37
C ASP A 40 -15.74 -0.52 2.98
N LYS A 41 -14.56 -0.88 3.49
CA LYS A 41 -14.28 -2.25 3.91
C LYS A 41 -13.22 -2.29 4.99
N GLU A 42 -13.35 -3.28 5.86
CA GLU A 42 -12.32 -3.61 6.82
C GLU A 42 -11.30 -4.61 6.26
N PHE A 43 -10.05 -4.39 6.62
CA PHE A 43 -8.92 -5.23 6.28
C PHE A 43 -8.12 -5.54 7.52
N ILE A 44 -7.35 -6.62 7.45
CA ILE A 44 -6.34 -6.90 8.47
C ILE A 44 -5.02 -6.37 7.98
N ILE A 45 -4.39 -5.51 8.77
CA ILE A 45 -3.03 -5.05 8.52
C ILE A 45 -2.05 -5.88 9.35
N ALA A 46 -0.95 -6.27 8.73
CA ALA A 46 0.17 -6.95 9.37
C ALA A 46 1.46 -6.16 9.13
N PHE A 47 2.27 -6.03 10.17
CA PHE A 47 3.62 -5.47 10.07
C PHE A 47 4.64 -6.53 10.43
N LYS A 48 5.69 -6.66 9.62
CA LYS A 48 6.83 -7.52 9.91
C LYS A 48 8.12 -6.70 9.75
N SER A 49 9.01 -6.84 10.73
CA SER A 49 10.42 -6.46 10.58
C SER A 49 11.26 -7.72 10.57
N ASP A 50 12.17 -7.85 9.61
CA ASP A 50 13.13 -8.94 9.60
C ASP A 50 14.36 -8.53 10.43
N PRO A 51 14.62 -9.17 11.58
CA PRO A 51 15.77 -8.83 12.41
C PRO A 51 17.09 -9.38 11.83
N ASN A 52 17.04 -10.33 10.89
CA ASN A 52 18.21 -10.94 10.28
C ASN A 52 18.61 -10.25 8.97
N LEU A 53 17.64 -9.65 8.27
CA LEU A 53 17.87 -8.78 7.12
C LEU A 53 17.81 -7.33 7.59
N ASP A 54 18.97 -6.83 7.98
CA ASP A 54 19.18 -5.55 8.66
C ASP A 54 18.18 -4.47 8.22
N ARG A 55 17.29 -4.11 9.15
CA ARG A 55 16.31 -3.01 9.00
C ARG A 55 15.30 -3.15 7.84
N THR A 56 15.03 -4.37 7.37
CA THR A 56 13.97 -4.62 6.39
C THR A 56 12.61 -4.71 7.07
N CYS A 57 11.64 -3.97 6.55
CA CYS A 57 10.27 -3.91 7.03
C CYS A 57 9.29 -4.24 5.90
N GLU A 58 8.15 -4.82 6.27
CA GLU A 58 7.03 -5.06 5.39
C GLU A 58 5.73 -4.70 6.11
N ILE A 59 4.88 -3.95 5.43
CA ILE A 59 3.49 -3.74 5.82
C ILE A 59 2.63 -4.43 4.77
N SER A 60 1.64 -5.20 5.22
CA SER A 60 0.74 -5.99 4.37
C SER A 60 -0.72 -5.77 4.73
N ILE A 61 -1.59 -5.61 3.73
CA ILE A 61 -3.05 -5.55 3.85
C ILE A 61 -3.63 -6.88 3.38
N LEU A 62 -4.44 -7.48 4.24
CA LEU A 62 -4.99 -8.83 4.10
C LEU A 62 -6.53 -8.74 4.06
N ASP A 63 -7.15 -9.41 3.10
CA ASP A 63 -8.61 -9.51 2.93
C ASP A 63 -9.11 -10.95 3.12
N GLY A 64 -8.48 -11.69 4.04
CA GLY A 64 -8.83 -13.08 4.30
C GLY A 64 -7.64 -14.01 4.45
N PRO A 65 -7.88 -15.27 4.87
CA PRO A 65 -6.83 -16.29 4.99
C PRO A 65 -6.11 -16.58 3.67
N GLU A 66 -6.78 -16.42 2.53
CA GLU A 66 -6.23 -16.60 1.19
C GLU A 66 -5.16 -15.55 0.82
N HIS A 67 -5.14 -14.40 1.52
CA HIS A 67 -4.23 -13.30 1.24
C HIS A 67 -2.95 -13.32 2.10
N ILE A 68 -2.75 -14.32 2.97
CA ILE A 68 -1.59 -14.36 3.88
C ILE A 68 -0.25 -14.40 3.12
N GLY A 69 -0.12 -15.25 2.10
CA GLY A 69 1.08 -15.38 1.28
C GLY A 69 1.07 -14.52 0.00
N ASN A 70 -0.05 -13.90 -0.32
CA ASN A 70 -0.20 -12.96 -1.43
C ASN A 70 -1.16 -11.84 -0.99
N PRO A 71 -0.65 -10.81 -0.30
CA PRO A 71 -1.47 -9.74 0.28
C PRO A 71 -2.26 -8.96 -0.77
N ALA A 72 -3.43 -8.43 -0.40
CA ALA A 72 -4.20 -7.53 -1.25
C ALA A 72 -3.38 -6.30 -1.67
N SER A 73 -2.57 -5.79 -0.74
CA SER A 73 -1.51 -4.83 -0.99
C SER A 73 -0.37 -5.03 0.00
N PHE A 74 0.87 -4.80 -0.40
CA PHE A 74 2.00 -4.75 0.53
C PHE A 74 3.07 -3.78 0.07
N ILE A 75 3.84 -3.28 1.04
CA ILE A 75 5.03 -2.46 0.81
C ILE A 75 6.18 -3.02 1.65
N ARG A 76 7.30 -3.28 0.99
CA ARG A 76 8.56 -3.69 1.59
C ARG A 76 9.58 -2.59 1.42
N TYR A 77 10.23 -2.21 2.51
CA TYR A 77 11.21 -1.15 2.54
C TYR A 77 12.32 -1.46 3.54
N GLU A 78 13.49 -0.88 3.29
CA GLU A 78 14.67 -0.98 4.14
C GLU A 78 14.94 0.39 4.77
N ILE A 79 15.26 0.42 6.05
CA ILE A 79 15.72 1.65 6.70
C ILE A 79 17.25 1.69 6.63
N ARG A 80 17.78 2.74 6.03
CA ARG A 80 19.22 2.99 5.89
C ARG A 80 19.58 4.27 6.64
N ASP A 81 20.87 4.48 6.91
CA ASP A 81 21.32 5.63 7.72
C ASP A 81 20.97 6.98 7.09
N TYR A 82 20.82 7.03 5.76
CA TYR A 82 20.48 8.23 5.00
C TYR A 82 18.99 8.34 4.63
N GLY A 83 18.15 7.37 4.99
CA GLY A 83 16.73 7.39 4.62
C GLY A 83 16.07 6.03 4.50
N MET A 84 14.90 6.01 3.86
CA MET A 84 14.15 4.78 3.61
C MET A 84 14.28 4.36 2.14
N HIS A 85 14.55 3.09 1.89
CA HIS A 85 14.54 2.51 0.55
C HIS A 85 13.31 1.63 0.33
N ILE A 86 12.38 2.00 -0.55
CA ILE A 86 11.25 1.14 -0.90
C ILE A 86 11.71 0.15 -1.98
N GLY A 87 11.89 -1.11 -1.60
CA GLY A 87 12.34 -2.17 -2.50
C GLY A 87 11.21 -2.85 -3.26
N TYR A 88 10.00 -2.93 -2.68
CA TYR A 88 8.87 -3.53 -3.35
C TYR A 88 7.56 -2.89 -2.90
N PHE A 89 6.67 -2.57 -3.85
CA PHE A 89 5.32 -2.10 -3.57
C PHE A 89 4.37 -2.69 -4.60
N LYS A 90 3.33 -3.39 -4.13
CA LYS A 90 2.37 -4.06 -5.01
C LYS A 90 0.96 -3.96 -4.43
N THR A 91 -0.01 -3.76 -5.31
CA THR A 91 -1.44 -3.92 -5.03
C THR A 91 -2.04 -4.85 -6.07
N GLN A 92 -2.72 -5.90 -5.62
CA GLN A 92 -3.42 -6.84 -6.50
C GLN A 92 -4.50 -6.12 -7.31
N TYR A 93 -4.75 -6.60 -8.53
CA TYR A 93 -5.50 -5.87 -9.54
C TYR A 93 -6.93 -5.55 -9.08
N GLU A 94 -7.62 -6.51 -8.47
CA GLU A 94 -8.98 -6.36 -7.95
C GLU A 94 -9.10 -5.39 -6.76
N TYR A 95 -7.99 -5.00 -6.15
CA TYR A 95 -7.96 -4.01 -5.07
C TYR A 95 -7.44 -2.63 -5.53
N GLN A 96 -7.06 -2.50 -6.80
CA GLN A 96 -6.64 -1.20 -7.34
C GLN A 96 -7.84 -0.23 -7.37
N GLY A 97 -7.55 1.07 -7.20
CA GLY A 97 -8.60 2.10 -7.12
C GLY A 97 -9.28 2.22 -5.75
N LEU A 98 -9.19 1.21 -4.88
CA LEU A 98 -9.81 1.21 -3.54
C LEU A 98 -9.07 2.06 -2.50
N GLY A 99 -7.95 2.69 -2.88
CA GLY A 99 -7.15 3.54 -1.98
C GLY A 99 -6.22 2.81 -1.02
N ILE A 100 -6.23 1.48 -0.99
CA ILE A 100 -5.41 0.69 -0.05
C ILE A 100 -3.90 0.84 -0.29
N GLY A 101 -3.48 1.02 -1.55
CA GLY A 101 -2.07 1.27 -1.88
C GLY A 101 -1.58 2.65 -1.38
N LYS A 102 -2.42 3.68 -1.47
CA LYS A 102 -2.11 5.00 -0.87
C LYS A 102 -2.00 4.88 0.64
N PHE A 103 -2.95 4.18 1.26
CA PHE A 103 -2.98 3.97 2.70
C PHE A 103 -1.70 3.31 3.22
N ILE A 104 -1.25 2.22 2.58
CA ILE A 104 -0.05 1.50 3.04
C ILE A 104 1.23 2.31 2.84
N TYR A 105 1.30 3.13 1.78
CA TYR A 105 2.39 4.06 1.57
C TYR A 105 2.45 5.13 2.66
N GLN A 106 1.29 5.69 3.05
CA GLN A 106 1.22 6.66 4.15
C GLN A 106 1.67 6.07 5.49
N LEU A 107 1.42 4.78 5.73
CA LEU A 107 1.93 4.10 6.92
C LEU A 107 3.45 3.92 6.90
N ALA A 108 4.02 3.55 5.75
CA ALA A 108 5.47 3.51 5.60
C ALA A 108 6.11 4.90 5.79
N GLN A 109 5.49 5.95 5.25
CA GLN A 109 5.91 7.33 5.48
C GLN A 109 5.84 7.71 6.96
N ALA A 110 4.71 7.45 7.64
CA ALA A 110 4.55 7.75 9.06
C ALA A 110 5.58 7.01 9.92
N HIS A 111 5.96 5.79 9.53
CA HIS A 111 7.04 5.06 10.18
C HIS A 111 8.41 5.74 9.95
N ALA A 112 8.71 6.17 8.73
CA ALA A 112 9.92 6.92 8.42
C ALA A 112 10.00 8.26 9.19
N ASP A 113 8.89 9.00 9.25
CA ASP A 113 8.78 10.27 9.99
C ASP A 113 9.05 10.06 11.49
N LYS A 114 8.49 8.99 12.08
CA LYS A 114 8.72 8.63 13.48
C LYS A 114 10.20 8.32 13.78
N LEU A 115 10.93 7.81 12.79
CA LEU A 115 12.36 7.53 12.88
C LEU A 115 13.24 8.75 12.55
N GLY A 116 12.64 9.89 12.20
CA GLY A 116 13.37 11.11 11.83
C GLY A 116 14.09 11.03 10.48
N LEU A 117 13.67 10.09 9.61
CA LEU A 117 14.24 9.94 8.27
C LEU A 117 13.75 11.07 7.37
N LYS A 118 14.68 11.74 6.69
CA LYS A 118 14.36 12.93 5.87
C LYS A 118 14.24 12.65 4.38
N PHE A 119 14.64 11.47 3.94
CA PHE A 119 14.69 11.11 2.53
C PHE A 119 14.16 9.70 2.33
N SER A 120 13.47 9.50 1.20
CA SER A 120 13.03 8.17 0.74
C SER A 120 13.37 8.00 -0.74
N ASN A 121 13.97 6.88 -1.10
CA ASN A 121 14.26 6.49 -2.48
C ASN A 121 13.64 5.13 -2.76
N GLY A 122 13.16 4.81 -3.95
CA GLY A 122 12.57 3.49 -4.17
C GLY A 122 12.09 3.23 -5.57
N LEU A 123 11.92 1.94 -5.87
CA LEU A 123 11.41 1.48 -7.15
C LEU A 123 9.94 1.09 -6.96
N ILE A 124 9.04 1.87 -7.54
CA ILE A 124 7.63 1.48 -7.64
C ILE A 124 7.52 0.56 -8.85
N CYS A 125 7.24 -0.73 -8.63
CA CYS A 125 6.93 -1.63 -9.72
C CYS A 125 5.70 -1.09 -10.49
N PRO A 126 5.64 -1.24 -11.82
CA PRO A 126 4.50 -0.78 -12.59
C PRO A 126 3.21 -1.38 -12.02
N ILE A 127 2.21 -0.52 -11.86
CA ILE A 127 0.84 -0.92 -11.57
C ILE A 127 0.49 -2.01 -12.59
N GLY A 128 0.11 -3.20 -12.11
CA GLY A 128 -0.16 -4.35 -12.98
C GLY A 128 -1.08 -3.95 -14.13
N ASP A 129 -0.72 -4.38 -15.34
CA ASP A 129 -1.40 -4.22 -16.63
C ASP A 129 -2.65 -3.30 -16.60
N ILE A 130 -2.44 -1.98 -16.63
CA ILE A 130 -3.59 -1.06 -16.71
C ILE A 130 -4.13 -1.15 -18.15
N LYS A 131 -5.29 -1.79 -18.30
CA LYS A 131 -5.98 -1.97 -19.58
C LYS A 131 -6.03 -0.66 -20.38
N GLY A 132 -5.33 -0.62 -21.52
CA GLY A 132 -5.26 0.54 -22.42
C GLY A 132 -4.10 1.52 -22.18
N ILE A 133 -3.11 1.15 -21.34
CA ILE A 133 -1.85 1.88 -21.14
C ILE A 133 -0.65 1.01 -21.52
N THR A 134 -0.72 -0.29 -21.27
CA THR A 134 0.32 -1.27 -21.60
C THR A 134 0.32 -1.61 -23.09
N SER A 135 1.48 -1.41 -23.72
CA SER A 135 1.77 -1.79 -25.11
C SER A 135 3.28 -1.97 -25.27
N SER A 136 3.69 -2.79 -26.24
CA SER A 136 5.09 -3.04 -26.59
C SER A 136 5.83 -1.86 -27.26
N GLU A 137 5.18 -0.72 -27.47
CA GLU A 137 5.72 0.43 -28.21
C GLU A 137 6.12 1.58 -27.27
N PRO A 138 7.43 1.89 -27.15
CA PRO A 138 7.92 3.07 -26.42
C PRO A 138 7.47 4.39 -27.08
N GLY A 139 7.23 5.43 -26.28
CA GLY A 139 7.07 6.82 -26.77
C GLY A 139 5.65 7.27 -27.13
N ASN A 140 4.60 6.62 -26.62
CA ASN A 140 3.22 7.07 -26.83
C ASN A 140 2.80 8.10 -25.76
N LEU A 141 3.07 9.38 -26.04
CA LEU A 141 2.71 10.54 -25.20
C LEU A 141 1.27 10.53 -24.66
N GLN A 142 0.30 10.08 -25.46
CA GLN A 142 -1.10 10.03 -25.03
C GLN A 142 -1.33 8.98 -23.93
N ARG A 143 -0.61 7.86 -23.97
CA ARG A 143 -0.64 6.82 -22.94
C ARG A 143 0.09 7.26 -21.68
N GLU A 144 1.24 7.90 -21.82
CA GLU A 144 1.97 8.51 -20.70
C GLU A 144 1.11 9.54 -19.97
N TYR A 145 0.39 10.38 -20.72
CA TYR A 145 -0.56 11.34 -20.16
C TYR A 145 -1.73 10.64 -19.44
N LYS A 146 -2.26 9.56 -20.00
CA LYS A 146 -3.32 8.75 -19.38
C LYS A 146 -2.82 8.06 -18.11
N PHE A 147 -1.60 7.54 -18.11
CA PHE A 147 -0.96 6.96 -16.92
C PHE A 147 -0.73 8.00 -15.83
N LEU A 148 -0.18 9.17 -16.19
CA LEU A 148 0.03 10.30 -15.28
C LEU A 148 -1.31 10.78 -14.68
N THR A 149 -2.35 10.85 -15.50
CA THR A 149 -3.71 11.20 -15.09
C THR A 149 -4.27 10.17 -14.10
N LEU A 150 -4.16 8.87 -14.39
CA LEU A 150 -4.59 7.83 -13.46
C LEU A 150 -3.80 7.87 -12.14
N MET A 151 -2.49 8.16 -12.20
CA MET A 151 -1.66 8.35 -11.00
C MET A 151 -2.15 9.52 -10.16
N TYR A 152 -2.38 10.70 -10.75
CA TYR A 152 -2.86 11.87 -10.02
C TYR A 152 -4.26 11.64 -9.41
N HIS A 153 -5.15 11.00 -10.15
CA HIS A 153 -6.48 10.63 -9.66
C HIS A 153 -6.42 9.59 -8.53
N ALA A 154 -5.56 8.57 -8.65
CA ALA A 154 -5.35 7.58 -7.59
C ALA A 154 -4.84 8.22 -6.29
N LEU A 155 -4.05 9.28 -6.38
CA LEU A 155 -3.58 10.08 -5.24
C LEU A 155 -4.64 11.02 -4.65
N GLY A 156 -5.81 11.13 -5.27
CA GLY A 156 -6.93 11.96 -4.81
C GLY A 156 -6.82 13.43 -5.23
N ASN A 157 -6.04 13.72 -6.28
CA ASN A 157 -5.95 15.06 -6.83
C ASN A 157 -7.02 15.25 -7.90
N ASN A 158 -7.63 16.44 -7.92
CA ASN A 158 -8.40 16.90 -9.06
C ASN A 158 -7.44 17.29 -10.18
N ILE A 159 -7.59 16.67 -11.34
CA ILE A 159 -6.79 17.01 -12.51
C ILE A 159 -7.44 18.21 -13.15
N VAL A 160 -6.80 19.36 -13.00
CA VAL A 160 -7.20 20.56 -13.73
C VAL A 160 -6.77 20.34 -15.17
N GLU A 161 -7.72 20.01 -16.05
CA GLU A 161 -7.48 20.03 -17.49
C GLU A 161 -7.06 21.45 -17.87
N LYS A 162 -5.75 21.68 -18.05
CA LYS A 162 -5.28 22.91 -18.67
C LYS A 162 -5.68 22.82 -20.14
N LYS A 163 -6.75 23.54 -20.50
CA LYS A 163 -6.77 24.21 -21.80
C LYS A 163 -5.53 25.11 -21.83
N ASP A 164 -4.68 24.90 -22.81
CA ASP A 164 -3.48 25.71 -23.09
C ASP A 164 -2.27 25.49 -22.16
N ILE A 165 -1.65 24.31 -22.23
CA ILE A 165 -0.21 24.20 -21.93
C ILE A 165 0.54 24.55 -23.23
N PRO A 166 1.32 25.65 -23.27
CA PRO A 166 2.14 25.99 -24.43
C PRO A 166 3.05 24.82 -24.77
N ARG A 167 3.07 24.45 -26.05
CA ARG A 167 4.05 23.51 -26.60
C ARG A 167 5.25 24.35 -27.03
N ASP A 168 6.34 24.29 -26.26
CA ASP A 168 7.67 24.69 -26.72
C ASP A 168 8.29 23.54 -27.53
#